data_AF-A0A941WRX7-F1
#
_entry.id   AF-A0A941WRX7-F1
#
_cell.length_a   1.000
_cell.length_b   1.000
_cell.length_c   1.000
_cell.angle_alpha   90.00
_cell.angle_beta   90.00
_cell.angle_gamma   90.00
#
_symmetry.space_group_name_H-M   'P 1'
#
loop_
_entity.id
_entity.type
_entity.pdbx_description
1 polymer ?
#
loop_
_entity_poly.entity_id
_entity_poly.type
_entity_poly.pdbx_seq_one_letter_code
_entity_poly.pdbx_strand_id
1 'polypeptide(L)'
;DADRFISKTWGKNRAAKIEIRLDGPEGELLGVCDLTPMEGEVAYAVHETKIKPVTGKHALVLVFKAVEPADTEDEDLMNLEWFTFSTSHIPR
;
A
#
# COMPACT_ATOMS: atom_id res chain seq x y z
N ASP A 1 -13.34 -13.63 2.32
CA ASP A 1 -12.76 -12.90 1.18
C ASP A 1 -12.35 -11.51 1.61
N ALA A 2 -11.21 -11.01 1.13
CA ALA A 2 -10.79 -9.63 1.35
C ALA A 2 -11.08 -8.81 0.09
N ASP A 3 -11.63 -7.61 0.25
CA ASP A 3 -11.90 -6.67 -0.85
C ASP A 3 -11.23 -5.30 -0.63
N ARG A 4 -10.56 -5.11 0.51
CA ARG A 4 -9.81 -3.89 0.83
C ARG A 4 -8.46 -4.19 1.44
N PHE A 5 -7.46 -3.42 1.00
CA PHE A 5 -6.15 -3.32 1.62
C PHE A 5 -6.09 -2.01 2.42
N ILE A 6 -5.56 -2.09 3.64
CA ILE A 6 -5.40 -0.95 4.54
C ILE A 6 -3.96 -0.95 5.05
N SER A 7 -3.29 0.20 5.03
CA SER A 7 -1.95 0.35 5.58
C SER A 7 -1.83 1.59 6.44
N LYS A 8 -0.94 1.53 7.43
CA LYS A 8 -0.52 2.70 8.21
C LYS A 8 0.93 3.04 7.88
N THR A 9 1.17 4.31 7.61
CA THR A 9 2.53 4.86 7.48
C THR A 9 2.80 5.87 8.59
N TRP A 10 4.08 6.10 8.87
CA TRP A 10 4.51 7.06 9.89
C TRP A 10 5.72 7.88 9.44
N GLY A 11 6.00 8.99 10.12
CA GLY A 11 7.09 9.90 9.79
C GLY A 11 6.92 10.61 8.44
N LYS A 12 8.04 11.13 7.93
CA LYS A 12 8.10 11.77 6.62
C LYS A 12 7.93 10.73 5.51
N ASN A 13 6.98 10.97 4.61
CA ASN A 13 6.73 10.13 3.43
C ASN A 13 6.47 11.00 2.20
N ARG A 14 6.85 10.51 1.02
CA ARG A 14 6.58 11.18 -0.26
C ARG A 14 5.24 10.74 -0.85
N ALA A 15 4.80 11.46 -1.89
CA ALA A 15 3.74 10.97 -2.76
C ALA A 15 4.21 9.67 -3.43
N ALA A 16 3.51 8.57 -3.16
CA ALA A 16 3.91 7.25 -3.59
C ALA A 16 2.70 6.35 -3.83
N LYS A 17 2.95 5.19 -4.43
CA LYS A 17 1.97 4.14 -4.66
C LYS A 17 2.47 2.82 -4.08
N ILE A 18 1.56 2.06 -3.47
CA ILE A 18 1.76 0.65 -3.15
C ILE A 18 0.91 -0.16 -4.13
N GLU A 19 1.54 -0.91 -5.02
CA GLU A 19 0.85 -1.92 -5.81
C GLU A 19 0.73 -3.21 -5.00
N ILE A 20 -0.49 -3.73 -4.90
CA ILE A 20 -0.80 -4.98 -4.21
C ILE A 20 -0.86 -6.08 -5.28
N ARG A 21 0.11 -6.99 -5.26
CA ARG A 21 0.28 -8.03 -6.29
C ARG A 21 0.34 -9.44 -5.71
N LEU A 22 0.00 -10.42 -6.57
CA LEU A 22 0.15 -11.84 -6.27
C LEU A 22 1.37 -12.45 -6.95
N ASP A 23 2.07 -13.32 -6.23
CA ASP A 23 3.03 -14.30 -6.74
C ASP A 23 4.27 -13.74 -7.47
N GLY A 24 4.45 -12.42 -7.51
CA GLY A 24 5.67 -11.77 -8.00
C GLY A 24 5.53 -10.25 -8.14
N PRO A 25 6.64 -9.52 -8.32
CA PRO A 25 6.62 -8.07 -8.53
C PRO A 25 5.94 -7.65 -9.85
N GLU A 26 5.92 -8.54 -10.85
CA GLU A 26 5.18 -8.38 -12.10
C GLU A 26 3.94 -9.27 -12.17
N GLY A 27 3.56 -9.91 -11.05
CA GLY A 27 2.40 -10.79 -10.97
C GLY A 27 1.07 -10.03 -10.98
N GLU A 28 -0.03 -10.75 -10.76
CA GLU A 28 -1.36 -10.16 -10.91
C GLU A 28 -1.56 -8.95 -9.99
N LEU A 29 -1.91 -7.81 -10.59
CA LEU A 29 -2.25 -6.59 -9.85
C LEU A 29 -3.68 -6.67 -9.32
N LEU A 30 -3.79 -6.63 -7.99
CA LEU A 30 -5.07 -6.61 -7.28
C LEU A 30 -5.61 -5.21 -7.05
N GLY A 31 -4.73 -4.25 -6.80
CA GLY A 31 -5.09 -2.87 -6.52
C GLY A 31 -3.87 -1.98 -6.33
N VAL A 32 -4.12 -0.68 -6.24
CA VAL A 32 -3.10 0.34 -6.01
C VAL A 32 -3.56 1.22 -4.86
N CYS A 33 -2.74 1.36 -3.82
CA CYS A 33 -2.96 2.25 -2.70
C CYS A 33 -2.13 3.52 -2.92
N ASP A 34 -2.80 4.66 -3.09
CA ASP A 34 -2.14 5.96 -3.20
C ASP A 34 -1.80 6.49 -1.81
N LEU A 35 -0.56 6.99 -1.67
CA LEU A 35 -0.09 7.60 -0.44
C LEU A 35 0.06 9.09 -0.62
N THR A 36 -0.60 9.83 0.26
CA THR A 36 -0.42 11.28 0.37
C THR A 36 0.88 11.57 1.12
N PRO A 37 1.69 12.55 0.67
CA PRO A 37 2.90 12.93 1.38
C PRO A 37 2.59 13.41 2.80
N MET A 38 3.52 13.15 3.71
CA MET A 38 3.46 13.57 5.10
C MET A 38 4.80 14.15 5.53
N GLU A 39 4.74 15.13 6.41
CA GLU A 39 5.91 15.79 6.99
C GLU A 39 5.89 15.66 8.51
N GLY A 40 7.07 15.65 9.13
CA GLY A 40 7.24 15.60 10.58
C GLY A 40 7.41 14.20 11.17
N GLU A 41 8.25 14.12 12.20
CA GLU A 41 8.74 12.86 12.80
C GLU A 41 7.63 11.99 13.44
N VAL A 42 6.52 12.61 13.85
CA VAL A 42 5.40 11.94 14.54
C VAL A 42 4.12 11.88 13.70
N ALA A 43 4.18 12.27 12.42
CA ALA A 43 3.03 12.16 11.52
C ALA A 43 2.68 10.68 11.28
N TYR A 44 1.39 10.38 11.13
CA TYR A 44 0.92 9.09 10.65
C TYR A 44 -0.35 9.24 9.84
N ALA A 45 -0.56 8.32 8.91
CA ALA A 45 -1.79 8.22 8.13
C ALA A 45 -2.17 6.77 7.91
N VAL A 46 -3.48 6.54 7.81
CA VAL A 46 -4.04 5.26 7.37
C VAL A 46 -4.56 5.45 5.95
N HIS A 47 -4.14 4.56 5.07
CA HIS A 47 -4.47 4.58 3.65
C HIS A 47 -5.25 3.32 3.33
N GLU A 48 -6.23 3.42 2.44
CA GLU A 48 -7.03 2.28 2.02
C GLU A 48 -7.25 2.26 0.51
N THR A 49 -7.37 1.06 -0.04
CA THR A 49 -7.77 0.86 -1.43
C THR A 49 -8.60 -0.40 -1.58
N LYS A 50 -9.45 -0.42 -2.60
CA LYS A 50 -10.13 -1.65 -3.01
C LYS A 50 -9.14 -2.57 -3.72
N ILE A 51 -9.30 -3.86 -3.50
CA ILE A 51 -8.55 -4.90 -4.22
C ILE A 51 -9.51 -5.83 -4.92
N LYS A 52 -9.04 -6.44 -6.01
CA LYS A 52 -9.74 -7.56 -6.64
C LYS A 52 -9.93 -8.70 -5.64
N PRO A 53 -11.06 -9.43 -5.69
CA PRO A 53 -11.25 -10.61 -4.85
C PRO A 53 -10.22 -11.69 -5.21
N VAL A 54 -9.71 -12.39 -4.18
CA VAL A 54 -8.72 -13.45 -4.33
C VAL A 54 -9.14 -14.66 -3.49
N THR A 55 -8.93 -15.84 -4.04
CA THR A 55 -9.18 -17.13 -3.38
C THR A 55 -7.91 -17.98 -3.39
N GLY A 56 -7.71 -18.81 -2.38
CA GLY A 56 -6.55 -19.70 -2.31
C GLY A 56 -5.37 -19.11 -1.54
N LYS A 57 -4.21 -19.76 -1.62
CA LYS A 57 -2.98 -19.36 -0.95
C LYS A 57 -1.99 -18.82 -1.98
N HIS A 58 -1.62 -17.56 -1.82
CA HIS A 58 -0.70 -16.84 -2.71
C HIS A 58 0.40 -16.15 -1.92
N ALA A 59 1.50 -15.84 -2.58
CA ALA A 59 2.44 -14.87 -2.04
C ALA A 59 1.89 -13.46 -2.27
N LEU A 60 1.86 -12.64 -1.22
CA LEU A 60 1.56 -11.22 -1.32
C LEU A 60 2.85 -10.47 -1.61
N VAL A 61 2.83 -9.63 -2.66
CA VAL A 61 3.95 -8.76 -3.01
C VAL A 61 3.48 -7.32 -3.00
N LEU A 62 4.15 -6.47 -2.23
CA LEU A 62 3.93 -5.02 -2.20
C LEU A 62 5.04 -4.37 -3.03
N VAL A 63 4.68 -3.70 -4.13
CA VAL A 63 5.62 -2.95 -4.96
C VAL A 63 5.45 -1.47 -4.69
N PHE A 64 6.51 -0.85 -4.16
CA PHE A 64 6.53 0.57 -3.83
C PHE A 64 7.02 1.38 -5.03
N LYS A 65 6.25 2.38 -5.45
CA LYS A 65 6.57 3.24 -6.59
C LYS A 65 6.48 4.71 -6.20
N ALA A 66 7.50 5.48 -6.58
CA ALA A 66 7.47 6.92 -6.48
C ALA A 66 6.46 7.50 -7.49
N VAL A 67 5.75 8.55 -7.13
CA VAL A 67 4.97 9.33 -8.11
C VAL A 67 5.90 10.23 -8.93
N GLU A 68 6.87 10.84 -8.25
CA GLU A 68 7.91 11.67 -8.84
C GLU A 68 9.28 11.04 -8.58
N PRO A 69 10.27 11.21 -9.49
CA PRO A 69 11.62 10.71 -9.27
C PRO A 69 12.23 11.29 -7.98
N ALA A 70 13.17 10.57 -7.40
CA ALA A 70 13.95 11.10 -6.29
C ALA A 70 14.98 12.11 -6.76
N ASP A 71 15.15 13.17 -5.97
CA ASP A 71 16.17 14.18 -6.24
C ASP A 71 17.56 13.60 -5.92
N THR A 72 17.62 12.62 -5.00
CA THR A 72 18.82 11.88 -4.62
C THR A 72 18.55 10.39 -4.44
N GLU A 73 19.58 9.55 -4.51
CA GLU A 73 19.46 8.09 -4.34
C GLU A 73 19.15 7.67 -2.89
N ASP A 74 19.38 8.54 -1.92
CA ASP A 74 19.23 8.26 -0.48
C ASP A 74 17.84 8.65 0.07
N GLU A 75 16.89 9.02 -0.80
CA GLU A 75 15.55 9.40 -0.38
C GLU A 75 14.61 8.20 -0.20
N ASP A 76 14.21 7.97 1.04
CA ASP A 76 13.13 7.04 1.37
C ASP A 76 11.77 7.51 0.82
N LEU A 77 11.01 6.58 0.25
CA LEU A 77 9.63 6.86 -0.18
C LEU A 77 8.67 6.94 1.00
N MET A 78 8.79 6.00 1.93
CA MET A 78 7.94 5.94 3.11
C MET A 78 8.49 5.07 4.23
N ASN A 79 7.95 5.23 5.44
CA ASN A 79 7.94 4.21 6.47
C ASN A 79 6.57 3.53 6.55
N LEU A 80 6.53 2.23 6.20
CA LEU A 80 5.35 1.39 6.42
C LEU A 80 5.39 0.80 7.83
N GLU A 81 4.34 1.01 8.62
CA GLU A 81 4.25 0.49 9.99
C GLU A 81 3.53 -0.86 10.03
N TRP A 82 2.31 -0.92 9.51
CA TRP A 82 1.53 -2.15 9.40
C TRP A 82 0.57 -2.10 8.22
N PHE A 83 0.07 -3.27 7.83
CA PHE A 83 -1.05 -3.40 6.90
C PHE A 83 -2.00 -4.50 7.35
N THR A 84 -3.24 -4.43 6.87
CA THR A 84 -4.25 -5.46 7.07
C THR A 84 -5.19 -5.52 5.86
N PHE A 85 -5.99 -6.58 5.80
CA PHE A 85 -7.07 -6.72 4.84
C PHE A 85 -8.41 -6.68 5.57
N SER A 86 -9.43 -6.14 4.90
CA SER A 86 -10.80 -6.17 5.41
C SER A 86 -11.78 -6.62 4.34
N THR A 87 -12.97 -6.96 4.80
CA THR A 87 -14.14 -7.22 3.96
C THR A 87 -15.16 -6.13 4.22
N SER A 88 -15.69 -5.50 3.17
CA SER A 88 -16.90 -4.70 3.27
C SER A 88 -18.06 -5.63 3.63
N HIS A 89 -18.32 -5.84 4.92
CA HIS A 89 -19.47 -6.62 5.36
C HIS A 89 -20.74 -5.89 4.88
N ILE A 90 -21.44 -6.44 3.89
CA ILE A 90 -22.88 -6.23 3.75
C ILE A 90 -23.50 -7.36 4.57
N PRO A 91 -24.05 -7.09 5.77
CA PRO A 91 -24.84 -8.10 6.47
C PRO A 91 -25.99 -8.49 5.53
N ARG A 92 -26.13 -9.79 5.25
CA ARG A 92 -27.37 -10.32 4.69
C ARG A 92 -28.45 -10.36 5.77
#